data_AF-A0A0U5C908-F1
#
_entry.id   AF-A0A0U5C908-F1
#
_cell.length_a   1.000
_cell.length_b   1.000
_cell.length_c   1.000
_cell.angle_alpha   90.00
_cell.angle_beta   90.00
_cell.angle_gamma   90.00
#
_symmetry.space_group_name_H-M   'P 1'
#
loop_
_entity.id
_entity.type
_entity.pdbx_description
1 polymer ?
#
loop_
_entity_poly.entity_id
_entity_poly.type
_entity_poly.pdbx_seq_one_letter_code
_entity_poly.pdbx_strand_id
1 'polypeptide(L)'
;MRHILPSRPLIPFRAYHSRTMSADTKPKRPPLTHFLCLPLVNDVSLPQLECSLAAFKASIPQAPARSDLTEQQRRYQQPRPLIPDDAIRPVGTLHLTLGVMSLPTPERLNEALEFFQSLDLPSLLRAAGEIAAQKKLPEATTTNGTPIDSATNTAEVLIKSSIDEHSQCGSTSPEPFVISLESLHALPRARSATILHAAPVDPTSRLYPFCEALREKFQEAGFMQKEYQRGSATKPRSLLLHATIANTIYIRGRKRNTGGHGKGRRPSQYTFDARDIVFHYRNFYLDSDRTVARSSAVTTSGDNYTDRDGAESHSEDEGASAPPTSDDTYPSYPFIWARNLPIESVCICEMGAKKLDPDADENGMNARLKEKYAAVAERSLTPGRGNC
;
A
#
# COMPACT_ATOMS: atom_id res chain seq x y z
N MET A 1 51.13 30.95 -84.47
CA MET A 1 49.72 31.32 -84.24
C MET A 1 49.37 30.99 -82.79
N ARG A 2 48.82 31.96 -82.06
CA ARG A 2 48.46 31.90 -80.63
C ARG A 2 47.39 30.84 -80.38
N HIS A 3 47.48 30.05 -79.30
CA HIS A 3 46.34 29.59 -78.49
C HIS A 3 46.90 29.15 -77.11
N ILE A 4 46.77 29.94 -76.03
CA ILE A 4 45.57 30.25 -75.21
C ILE A 4 45.15 29.05 -74.35
N LEU A 5 45.43 29.13 -73.04
CA LEU A 5 44.68 28.45 -71.98
C LEU A 5 43.24 29.00 -71.97
N PRO A 6 42.21 28.14 -71.79
CA PRO A 6 41.32 28.32 -70.64
C PRO A 6 40.77 26.97 -70.10
N SER A 7 40.70 26.73 -68.78
CA SER A 7 39.66 27.12 -67.81
C SER A 7 38.68 25.97 -67.49
N ARG A 8 38.60 25.64 -66.19
CA ARG A 8 37.61 24.77 -65.55
C ARG A 8 36.16 25.25 -65.79
N PRO A 9 35.19 24.35 -65.65
CA PRO A 9 33.95 24.65 -64.93
C PRO A 9 33.87 23.88 -63.60
N LEU A 10 33.47 24.64 -62.58
CA LEU A 10 33.00 24.18 -61.27
C LEU A 10 31.59 23.58 -61.40
N ILE A 11 31.35 22.44 -60.75
CA ILE A 11 30.01 21.84 -60.57
C ILE A 11 29.90 21.40 -59.09
N PRO A 12 28.73 21.57 -58.43
CA PRO A 12 28.63 22.40 -57.23
C PRO A 12 28.63 21.63 -55.90
N PHE A 13 29.01 22.38 -54.85
CA PHE A 13 28.71 22.10 -53.45
C PHE A 13 27.22 21.78 -53.26
N ARG A 14 26.90 20.59 -52.77
CA ARG A 14 25.56 20.30 -52.22
C ARG A 14 25.65 20.26 -50.69
N ALA A 15 24.88 21.16 -50.11
CA ALA A 15 24.87 21.52 -48.71
C ALA A 15 24.52 20.36 -47.76
N TYR A 16 25.18 20.42 -46.60
CA TYR A 16 24.78 19.89 -45.30
C TYR A 16 23.29 19.52 -45.21
N HIS A 17 23.02 18.23 -45.03
CA HIS A 17 21.84 17.77 -44.31
C HIS A 17 22.34 17.07 -43.06
N SER A 18 22.35 17.85 -41.97
CA SER A 18 22.40 17.34 -40.61
C SER A 18 21.39 16.20 -40.49
N ARG A 19 21.89 15.00 -40.19
CA ARG A 19 21.05 13.86 -39.83
C ARG A 19 20.37 14.24 -38.53
N THR A 20 19.12 14.66 -38.66
CA THR A 20 18.21 14.94 -37.55
C THR A 20 18.29 13.80 -36.55
N MET A 21 18.73 14.11 -35.33
CA MET A 21 18.71 13.18 -34.22
C MET A 21 17.27 12.78 -33.96
N SER A 22 16.99 11.52 -34.24
CA SER A 22 15.70 10.88 -34.08
C SER A 22 15.43 10.58 -32.60
N ALA A 23 14.23 10.96 -32.16
CA ALA A 23 13.52 10.55 -30.95
C ALA A 23 14.21 10.91 -29.62
N ASP A 24 13.70 11.98 -29.01
CA ASP A 24 13.82 12.28 -27.58
C ASP A 24 13.25 11.11 -26.75
N THR A 25 14.07 10.09 -26.53
CA THR A 25 13.74 9.02 -25.59
C THR A 25 13.87 9.63 -24.20
N LYS A 26 12.72 9.95 -23.59
CA LYS A 26 12.65 10.36 -22.17
C LYS A 26 13.62 9.51 -21.35
N PRO A 27 14.53 10.13 -20.57
CA PRO A 27 15.50 9.37 -19.79
C PRO A 27 14.76 8.38 -18.89
N LYS A 28 15.23 7.12 -18.88
CA LYS A 28 14.66 6.09 -18.02
C LYS A 28 14.78 6.58 -16.58
N ARG A 29 13.68 6.50 -15.83
CA ARG A 29 13.70 6.83 -14.40
C ARG A 29 14.77 5.97 -13.72
N PRO A 30 15.60 6.56 -12.84
CA PRO A 30 16.61 5.81 -12.13
C PRO A 30 15.94 4.71 -11.27
N PRO A 31 16.65 3.60 -11.02
CA PRO A 31 16.11 2.52 -10.20
C PRO A 31 15.85 3.02 -8.77
N LEU A 32 14.74 2.57 -8.19
CA LEU A 32 14.45 2.82 -6.78
C LEU A 32 15.39 1.97 -5.93
N THR A 33 16.06 2.60 -4.97
CA THR A 33 17.06 1.94 -4.12
C THR A 33 16.65 1.89 -2.66
N HIS A 34 15.84 2.84 -2.19
CA HIS A 34 15.40 2.93 -0.80
C HIS A 34 13.92 3.31 -0.71
N PHE A 35 13.33 3.11 0.46
CA PHE A 35 11.99 3.58 0.79
C PHE A 35 11.91 4.04 2.24
N LEU A 36 11.01 4.98 2.49
CA LEU A 36 10.64 5.45 3.82
C LEU A 36 9.41 4.68 4.28
N CYS A 37 9.45 4.13 5.49
CA CYS A 37 8.34 3.32 6.02
C CYS A 37 8.19 3.40 7.53
N LEU A 38 7.05 2.90 7.99
CA LEU A 38 6.78 2.53 9.37
C LEU A 38 6.84 1.00 9.49
N PRO A 39 7.84 0.40 10.15
CA PRO A 39 7.84 -1.02 10.44
C PRO A 39 6.64 -1.42 11.30
N LEU A 40 6.07 -2.59 11.05
CA LEU A 40 4.89 -3.06 11.78
C LEU A 40 5.20 -4.20 12.75
N VAL A 41 6.39 -4.79 12.70
CA VAL A 41 6.77 -5.97 13.48
C VAL A 41 7.51 -5.55 14.75
N ASN A 42 6.93 -5.87 15.90
CA ASN A 42 7.47 -5.69 17.25
C ASN A 42 6.92 -6.80 18.16
N ASP A 43 7.25 -6.76 19.45
CA ASP A 43 6.86 -7.80 20.41
C ASP A 43 5.33 -7.96 20.56
N VAL A 44 4.57 -6.89 20.33
CA VAL A 44 3.09 -6.90 20.39
C VAL A 44 2.48 -7.47 19.12
N SER A 45 3.01 -7.09 17.96
CA SER A 45 2.42 -7.41 16.66
C SER A 45 2.85 -8.76 16.11
N LEU A 46 4.09 -9.19 16.38
CA LEU A 46 4.68 -10.40 15.81
C LEU A 46 3.81 -11.66 16.01
N PRO A 47 3.43 -12.05 17.23
CA PRO A 47 2.63 -13.27 17.43
C PRO A 47 1.25 -13.19 16.76
N GLN A 48 0.64 -11.99 16.73
CA GLN A 48 -0.65 -11.77 16.07
C GLN A 48 -0.52 -11.92 14.55
N LEU A 49 0.51 -11.30 13.95
CA LEU A 49 0.74 -11.33 12.51
C LEU A 49 1.14 -12.72 12.02
N GLU A 50 1.91 -13.49 12.79
CA GLU A 50 2.22 -14.89 12.49
C GLU A 50 0.94 -15.73 12.43
N CYS A 51 0.10 -15.62 13.46
CA CYS A 51 -1.16 -16.35 13.54
C CYS A 51 -2.09 -15.97 12.37
N SER A 52 -2.29 -14.67 12.12
CA SER A 52 -3.14 -14.17 11.05
C SER A 52 -2.64 -14.54 9.66
N LEU A 53 -1.32 -14.50 9.41
CA LEU A 53 -0.75 -14.94 8.13
C LEU A 53 -0.85 -16.46 7.94
N ALA A 54 -0.74 -17.25 9.00
CA ALA A 54 -0.95 -18.69 8.93
C ALA A 54 -2.41 -19.04 8.63
N ALA A 55 -3.36 -18.40 9.33
CA ALA A 55 -4.79 -18.52 9.05
C ALA A 55 -5.13 -18.09 7.62
N PHE A 56 -4.57 -16.98 7.16
CA PHE A 56 -4.71 -16.53 5.78
C PHE A 56 -4.25 -17.58 4.79
N LYS A 57 -3.02 -18.11 4.96
CA LYS A 57 -2.48 -19.18 4.11
C LYS A 57 -3.38 -20.40 4.03
N ALA A 58 -3.90 -20.86 5.18
CA ALA A 58 -4.80 -21.99 5.25
C ALA A 58 -6.16 -21.73 4.57
N SER A 59 -6.61 -20.48 4.52
CA SER A 59 -7.89 -20.09 3.93
C SER A 59 -7.85 -19.86 2.40
N ILE A 60 -6.67 -19.86 1.77
CA ILE A 60 -6.53 -19.58 0.34
C ILE A 60 -7.21 -20.69 -0.49
N PRO A 61 -8.19 -20.35 -1.34
CA PRO A 61 -8.83 -21.33 -2.23
C PRO A 61 -7.85 -21.99 -3.19
N GLN A 62 -8.24 -23.12 -3.74
CA GLN A 62 -7.52 -23.71 -4.87
C GLN A 62 -7.72 -22.86 -6.14
N ALA A 63 -6.68 -22.80 -6.97
CA ALA A 63 -6.75 -22.18 -8.28
C ALA A 63 -7.66 -23.03 -9.19
N PRO A 64 -8.49 -22.39 -10.05
CA PRO A 64 -9.30 -23.13 -10.99
C PRO A 64 -8.45 -23.99 -11.93
N ALA A 65 -9.00 -25.14 -12.34
CA ALA A 65 -8.35 -26.02 -13.30
C ALA A 65 -8.02 -25.23 -14.57
N ARG A 66 -6.83 -25.47 -15.12
CA ARG A 66 -6.41 -24.73 -16.30
C ARG A 66 -7.16 -25.25 -17.53
N SER A 67 -7.84 -24.35 -18.24
CA SER A 67 -8.61 -24.67 -19.44
C SER A 67 -7.73 -25.07 -20.65
N ASP A 68 -6.42 -24.82 -20.60
CA ASP A 68 -5.46 -25.15 -21.67
C ASP A 68 -4.87 -26.57 -21.57
N LEU A 69 -5.32 -27.39 -20.62
CA LEU A 69 -4.79 -28.75 -20.39
C LEU A 69 -5.72 -29.82 -20.96
N THR A 70 -5.11 -30.87 -21.54
CA THR A 70 -5.85 -32.06 -21.98
C THR A 70 -6.45 -32.80 -20.78
N GLU A 71 -7.48 -33.60 -21.01
CA GLU A 71 -8.16 -34.35 -19.95
C GLU A 71 -7.23 -35.28 -19.17
N GLN A 72 -6.23 -35.86 -19.86
CA GLN A 72 -5.18 -36.67 -19.25
C GLN A 72 -4.22 -35.82 -18.39
N GLN A 73 -3.91 -34.58 -18.80
CA GLN A 73 -3.09 -33.65 -18.02
C GLN A 73 -3.83 -33.11 -16.78
N ARG A 74 -5.15 -32.94 -16.86
CA ARG A 74 -5.98 -32.54 -15.71
C ARG A 74 -5.95 -33.60 -14.60
N ARG A 75 -5.92 -34.90 -14.94
CA ARG A 75 -5.89 -36.01 -13.95
C ARG A 75 -4.61 -36.07 -13.10
N TYR A 76 -3.49 -35.52 -13.59
CA TYR A 76 -2.23 -35.47 -12.84
C TYR A 76 -1.90 -34.06 -12.33
N GLN A 77 -2.81 -33.10 -12.50
CA GLN A 77 -2.59 -31.75 -12.04
C GLN A 77 -2.74 -31.70 -10.52
N GLN A 78 -1.61 -31.51 -9.83
CA GLN A 78 -1.63 -31.24 -8.40
C GLN A 78 -2.45 -29.97 -8.11
N PRO A 79 -3.30 -29.98 -7.07
CA PRO A 79 -3.97 -28.77 -6.59
C PRO A 79 -2.95 -27.67 -6.33
N ARG A 80 -3.25 -26.46 -6.78
CA ARG A 80 -2.38 -25.29 -6.53
C ARG A 80 -3.21 -24.24 -5.82
N PRO A 81 -2.66 -23.52 -4.83
CA PRO A 81 -3.37 -22.41 -4.24
C PRO A 81 -3.60 -21.30 -5.28
N LEU A 82 -4.72 -20.60 -5.16
CA LEU A 82 -5.08 -19.42 -5.96
C LEU A 82 -4.04 -18.30 -5.80
N ILE A 83 -3.39 -18.24 -4.64
CA ILE A 83 -2.30 -17.32 -4.35
C ILE A 83 -1.07 -18.17 -4.01
N PRO A 84 -0.04 -18.20 -4.86
CA PRO A 84 1.19 -18.95 -4.58
C PRO A 84 1.88 -18.47 -3.30
N ASP A 85 2.52 -19.38 -2.57
CA ASP A 85 3.25 -19.06 -1.33
C ASP A 85 4.31 -17.97 -1.52
N ASP A 86 5.02 -17.99 -2.66
CA ASP A 86 6.02 -16.99 -3.04
C ASP A 86 5.44 -15.57 -3.18
N ALA A 87 4.12 -15.44 -3.38
CA ALA A 87 3.46 -14.14 -3.42
C ALA A 87 3.21 -13.58 -2.01
N ILE A 88 3.16 -14.43 -0.98
CA ILE A 88 2.79 -14.01 0.38
C ILE A 88 4.01 -13.45 1.08
N ARG A 89 3.87 -12.26 1.63
CA ARG A 89 4.98 -11.57 2.29
C ARG A 89 5.35 -12.29 3.58
N PRO A 90 6.66 -12.50 3.82
CA PRO A 90 7.13 -12.94 5.12
C PRO A 90 6.83 -11.90 6.20
N VAL A 91 6.59 -12.37 7.42
CA VAL A 91 6.15 -11.56 8.57
C VAL A 91 7.12 -10.40 8.78
N GLY A 92 8.43 -10.66 8.80
CA GLY A 92 9.46 -9.64 9.05
C GLY A 92 9.60 -8.55 7.99
N THR A 93 8.80 -8.60 6.92
CA THR A 93 8.78 -7.60 5.86
C THR A 93 7.54 -6.70 5.89
N LEU A 94 6.62 -6.89 6.84
CA LEU A 94 5.41 -6.07 6.95
C LEU A 94 5.74 -4.66 7.44
N HIS A 95 5.30 -3.67 6.67
CA HIS A 95 5.51 -2.25 6.93
C HIS A 95 4.44 -1.40 6.22
N LEU A 96 4.31 -0.13 6.61
CA LEU A 96 3.56 0.88 5.87
C LEU A 96 4.55 1.73 5.05
N THR A 97 4.49 1.66 3.72
CA THR A 97 5.35 2.47 2.85
C THR A 97 4.82 3.90 2.76
N LEU A 98 5.67 4.89 3.05
CA LEU A 98 5.36 6.32 2.93
C LEU A 98 5.78 6.89 1.57
N GLY A 99 6.90 6.38 1.04
CA GLY A 99 7.39 6.76 -0.28
C GLY A 99 8.67 6.05 -0.65
N VAL A 100 9.01 6.11 -1.94
CA VAL A 100 10.17 5.44 -2.53
C VAL A 100 11.16 6.46 -3.06
N MET A 101 12.44 6.13 -2.98
CA MET A 101 13.56 7.02 -3.29
C MET A 101 14.57 6.33 -4.21
N SER A 102 15.26 7.14 -5.00
CA SER A 102 16.43 6.72 -5.77
C SER A 102 17.65 7.43 -5.21
N LEU A 103 18.39 6.74 -4.35
CA LEU A 103 19.65 7.17 -3.74
C LEU A 103 20.76 6.22 -4.25
N PRO A 104 21.31 6.46 -5.46
CA PRO A 104 22.21 5.51 -6.12
C PRO A 104 23.68 5.64 -5.70
N THR A 105 24.07 6.76 -5.08
CA THR A 105 25.45 7.01 -4.63
C THR A 105 25.49 7.15 -3.10
N PRO A 106 26.63 6.85 -2.46
CA PRO A 106 26.82 7.07 -1.03
C PRO A 106 26.58 8.51 -0.59
N GLU A 107 26.98 9.50 -1.41
CA GLU A 107 26.79 10.92 -1.12
C GLU A 107 25.30 11.26 -1.08
N ARG A 108 24.54 10.82 -2.09
CA ARG A 108 23.09 11.07 -2.14
C ARG A 108 22.34 10.35 -1.02
N LEU A 109 22.83 9.19 -0.60
CA LEU A 109 22.33 8.50 0.58
C LEU A 109 22.60 9.33 1.84
N ASN A 110 23.85 9.74 2.07
CA ASN A 110 24.23 10.55 3.24
C ASN A 110 23.43 11.85 3.33
N GLU A 111 23.23 12.57 2.23
CA GLU A 111 22.36 13.76 2.19
C GLU A 111 20.95 13.46 2.69
N ALA A 112 20.37 12.31 2.27
CA ALA A 112 19.04 11.90 2.71
C ALA A 112 19.01 11.49 4.18
N LEU A 113 20.08 10.86 4.69
CA LEU A 113 20.22 10.48 6.09
C LEU A 113 20.39 11.70 6.99
N GLU A 114 21.23 12.66 6.62
CA GLU A 114 21.40 13.93 7.33
C GLU A 114 20.07 14.70 7.36
N PHE A 115 19.38 14.81 6.21
CA PHE A 115 18.06 15.39 6.15
C PHE A 115 17.07 14.69 7.08
N PHE A 116 17.02 13.35 7.04
CA PHE A 116 16.14 12.55 7.89
C PHE A 116 16.41 12.79 9.37
N GLN A 117 17.67 12.93 9.79
CA GLN A 117 18.03 13.23 11.17
C GLN A 117 17.67 14.67 11.56
N SER A 118 17.75 15.61 10.62
CA SER A 118 17.41 17.02 10.87
C SER A 118 15.91 17.29 11.11
N LEU A 119 15.01 16.36 10.73
CA LEU A 119 13.56 16.55 10.87
C LEU A 119 13.11 16.64 12.34
N ASP A 120 12.20 17.56 12.63
CA ASP A 120 11.54 17.64 13.95
C ASP A 120 10.28 16.75 13.96
N LEU A 121 10.47 15.45 14.22
CA LEU A 121 9.36 14.48 14.30
C LEU A 121 8.35 14.83 15.42
N PRO A 122 8.75 15.26 16.64
CA PRO A 122 7.81 15.74 17.65
C PRO A 122 6.88 16.86 17.16
N SER A 123 7.41 17.84 16.42
CA SER A 123 6.58 18.91 15.85
C SER A 123 5.63 18.38 14.77
N LEU A 124 6.06 17.45 13.91
CA LEU A 124 5.17 16.80 12.93
C LEU A 124 4.05 16.01 13.61
N LEU A 125 4.35 15.32 14.72
CA LEU A 125 3.36 14.59 15.51
C LEU A 125 2.32 15.53 16.14
N ARG A 126 2.77 16.68 16.67
CA ARG A 126 1.87 17.70 17.23
C ARG A 126 0.94 18.29 16.16
N ALA A 127 1.50 18.68 15.01
CA ALA A 127 0.72 19.20 13.89
C ALA A 127 -0.31 18.17 13.38
N ALA A 128 0.06 16.88 13.33
CA ALA A 128 -0.88 15.82 12.99
C ALA A 128 -2.04 15.70 14.00
N GLY A 129 -1.76 15.89 15.28
CA GLY A 129 -2.76 16.00 16.35
C GLY A 129 -3.74 17.15 16.15
N GLU A 130 -3.23 18.33 15.81
CA GLU A 130 -4.04 19.52 15.53
C GLU A 130 -4.96 19.32 14.31
N ILE A 131 -4.43 18.76 13.22
CA ILE A 131 -5.22 18.44 12.00
C ILE A 131 -6.32 17.43 12.33
N ALA A 132 -6.02 16.41 13.13
CA ALA A 132 -7.00 15.40 13.53
C ALA A 132 -8.10 15.99 14.43
N ALA A 133 -7.75 16.90 15.34
CA ALA A 133 -8.71 17.60 16.20
C ALA A 133 -9.63 18.52 15.39
N GLN A 134 -9.10 19.27 14.41
CA GLN A 134 -9.88 20.15 13.54
C GLN A 134 -10.92 19.38 12.73
N LYS A 135 -10.58 18.18 12.22
CA LYS A 135 -11.53 17.31 11.49
C LYS A 135 -12.64 16.72 12.35
N LYS A 136 -12.49 16.72 13.69
CA LYS A 136 -13.52 16.21 14.62
C LYS A 136 -14.55 17.28 15.00
N LEU A 137 -14.25 18.57 14.83
CA LEU A 137 -15.23 19.62 15.07
C LEU A 137 -16.28 19.60 13.93
N PRO A 138 -17.59 19.54 14.25
CA PRO A 138 -18.62 19.64 13.23
C PRO A 138 -18.50 21.00 12.50
N GLU A 139 -18.51 20.98 11.16
CA GLU A 139 -18.68 22.17 10.34
C GLU A 139 -19.94 22.88 10.82
N ALA A 140 -19.79 24.00 11.53
CA ALA A 140 -20.90 24.89 11.82
C ALA A 140 -21.42 25.40 10.48
N THR A 141 -22.61 24.92 10.11
CA THR A 141 -23.36 25.32 8.92
C THR A 141 -23.37 26.84 8.82
N THR A 142 -22.63 27.38 7.86
CA THR A 142 -22.72 28.79 7.49
C THR A 142 -23.98 28.96 6.64
N THR A 143 -25.14 29.11 7.28
CA THR A 143 -26.33 29.66 6.61
C THR A 143 -26.24 31.18 6.64
N ASN A 144 -26.11 31.77 5.45
CA ASN A 144 -26.16 33.21 5.23
C ASN A 144 -27.54 33.79 5.63
N GLY A 145 -27.53 34.68 6.63
CA GLY A 145 -28.20 35.98 6.63
C GLY A 145 -29.74 36.08 6.58
N THR A 146 -30.32 36.51 7.71
CA THR A 146 -31.21 37.68 7.76
C THR A 146 -31.07 38.38 9.12
N PRO A 147 -30.89 39.71 9.18
CA PRO A 147 -30.83 40.45 10.44
C PRO A 147 -32.23 40.99 10.81
N ILE A 148 -32.71 40.69 12.01
CA ILE A 148 -33.80 41.45 12.65
C ILE A 148 -33.47 41.64 14.12
N ASP A 149 -33.50 42.91 14.53
CA ASP A 149 -33.25 43.47 15.85
C ASP A 149 -34.16 42.89 16.94
N SER A 150 -33.62 42.68 18.15
CA SER A 150 -34.01 43.45 19.35
C SER A 150 -33.51 42.81 20.65
N ALA A 151 -33.09 43.68 21.55
CA ALA A 151 -32.45 43.44 22.83
C ALA A 151 -33.25 42.55 23.81
N THR A 152 -32.55 41.73 24.58
CA THR A 152 -32.61 41.79 26.07
C THR A 152 -31.44 41.03 26.70
N ASN A 153 -30.71 41.73 27.58
CA ASN A 153 -29.82 41.15 28.57
C ASN A 153 -30.65 40.40 29.62
N THR A 154 -30.36 39.11 29.86
CA THR A 154 -30.25 38.51 31.21
C THR A 154 -29.94 37.02 31.12
N ALA A 155 -28.83 36.60 31.72
CA ALA A 155 -28.66 35.42 32.59
C ALA A 155 -27.27 34.81 32.44
N GLU A 156 -26.35 35.40 33.19
CA GLU A 156 -25.15 34.74 33.72
C GLU A 156 -25.51 33.49 34.54
N VAL A 157 -24.69 32.45 34.36
CA VAL A 157 -24.28 31.42 35.35
C VAL A 157 -25.30 30.34 35.74
N LEU A 158 -25.05 29.11 35.26
CA LEU A 158 -24.88 27.94 36.14
C LEU A 158 -24.06 26.77 35.48
N ILE A 159 -22.74 26.78 35.74
CA ILE A 159 -21.88 25.68 36.26
C ILE A 159 -21.98 24.29 35.55
N LYS A 160 -20.99 23.86 34.75
CA LYS A 160 -19.68 23.22 35.12
C LYS A 160 -19.80 21.82 35.74
N SER A 161 -19.50 20.78 34.95
CA SER A 161 -18.82 19.52 35.34
C SER A 161 -18.69 18.69 34.05
N SER A 162 -17.52 18.39 33.50
CA SER A 162 -16.33 17.85 34.14
C SER A 162 -15.09 18.37 33.41
N ILE A 163 -14.33 19.20 34.12
CA ILE A 163 -12.98 19.57 33.73
C ILE A 163 -12.08 18.61 34.52
N ASP A 164 -11.50 17.62 33.86
CA ASP A 164 -10.26 17.01 34.35
C ASP A 164 -9.13 18.01 34.07
N GLU A 165 -8.97 18.91 35.03
CA GLU A 165 -7.88 19.86 35.13
C GLU A 165 -6.68 19.13 35.74
N HIS A 166 -5.82 18.59 34.88
CA HIS A 166 -4.40 18.42 35.20
C HIS A 166 -3.61 19.42 34.35
N SER A 167 -3.35 20.56 34.99
CA SER A 167 -2.14 21.40 34.90
C SER A 167 -1.40 21.49 33.56
N GLN A 168 -1.45 22.68 32.96
CA GLN A 168 -0.44 23.16 32.01
C GLN A 168 0.96 23.18 32.64
N CYS A 169 1.89 22.44 32.04
CA CYS A 169 3.33 22.73 32.08
C CYS A 169 3.92 22.29 30.73
N GLY A 170 4.69 23.17 30.09
CA GLY A 170 5.29 22.92 28.77
C GLY A 170 6.25 21.74 28.78
N SER A 171 5.80 20.59 28.28
CA SER A 171 6.59 19.46 27.75
C SER A 171 5.69 18.22 27.56
N THR A 172 4.55 18.34 26.87
CA THR A 172 3.76 17.14 26.54
C THR A 172 4.37 16.48 25.30
N SER A 173 5.19 15.46 25.52
CA SER A 173 5.65 14.60 24.44
C SER A 173 4.42 13.99 23.74
N PRO A 174 4.35 14.00 22.40
CA PRO A 174 3.19 13.50 21.67
C PRO A 174 2.94 12.02 22.00
N GLU A 175 1.67 11.66 22.19
CA GLU A 175 1.24 10.29 22.45
C GLU A 175 1.64 9.36 21.28
N PRO A 176 2.13 8.14 21.56
CA PRO A 176 2.47 7.19 20.50
C PRO A 176 1.26 6.85 19.61
N PHE A 177 1.52 6.35 18.41
CA PHE A 177 0.46 5.80 17.56
C PHE A 177 0.17 4.36 17.97
N VAL A 178 -1.09 4.05 18.19
CA VAL A 178 -1.58 2.68 18.41
C VAL A 178 -2.65 2.40 17.36
N ILE A 179 -2.38 1.44 16.47
CA ILE A 179 -3.23 1.16 15.31
C ILE A 179 -3.72 -0.29 15.32
N SER A 180 -4.74 -0.58 14.51
CA SER A 180 -5.07 -1.96 14.13
C SER A 180 -4.85 -2.16 12.64
N LEU A 181 -4.57 -3.39 12.20
CA LEU A 181 -4.55 -3.76 10.79
C LEU A 181 -5.81 -4.56 10.47
N GLU A 182 -6.67 -4.01 9.62
CA GLU A 182 -8.00 -4.56 9.39
C GLU A 182 -8.27 -4.81 7.91
N SER A 183 -9.23 -5.71 7.65
CA SER A 183 -9.77 -6.02 6.33
C SER A 183 -8.73 -6.57 5.34
N LEU A 184 -9.17 -6.89 4.13
CA LEU A 184 -8.30 -7.27 3.02
C LEU A 184 -8.79 -6.59 1.74
N HIS A 185 -7.88 -5.93 1.06
CA HIS A 185 -8.18 -5.16 -0.15
C HIS A 185 -7.27 -5.58 -1.30
N ALA A 186 -7.74 -5.40 -2.53
CA ALA A 186 -7.04 -5.83 -3.72
C ALA A 186 -6.68 -4.66 -4.64
N LEU A 187 -5.45 -4.69 -5.19
CA LEU A 187 -5.00 -3.77 -6.24
C LEU A 187 -4.58 -4.52 -7.51
N PRO A 188 -4.81 -3.96 -8.71
CA PRO A 188 -5.52 -2.71 -8.96
C PRO A 188 -7.04 -2.82 -8.76
N ARG A 189 -7.61 -4.03 -8.82
CA ARG A 189 -9.03 -4.33 -8.54
C ARG A 189 -9.19 -5.80 -8.20
N ALA A 190 -10.22 -6.17 -7.43
CA ALA A 190 -10.45 -7.54 -6.97
C ALA A 190 -10.47 -8.58 -8.09
N ARG A 191 -11.18 -8.34 -9.19
CA ARG A 191 -11.29 -9.29 -10.33
C ARG A 191 -9.96 -9.56 -11.08
N SER A 192 -8.90 -8.80 -10.84
CA SER A 192 -7.59 -8.99 -11.49
C SER A 192 -6.48 -8.49 -10.57
N ALA A 193 -6.48 -8.99 -9.34
CA ALA A 193 -5.56 -8.58 -8.30
C ALA A 193 -4.13 -9.03 -8.61
N THR A 194 -3.18 -8.17 -8.26
CA THR A 194 -1.74 -8.45 -8.22
C THR A 194 -1.16 -8.26 -6.82
N ILE A 195 -1.87 -7.52 -5.98
CA ILE A 195 -1.49 -7.17 -4.61
C ILE A 195 -2.72 -7.34 -3.73
N LEU A 196 -2.53 -7.91 -2.54
CA LEU A 196 -3.47 -7.88 -1.43
C LEU A 196 -2.85 -7.12 -0.27
N HIS A 197 -3.65 -6.29 0.40
CA HIS A 197 -3.19 -5.46 1.50
C HIS A 197 -4.23 -5.30 2.60
N ALA A 198 -3.76 -5.11 3.82
CA ALA A 198 -4.54 -4.71 4.98
C ALA A 198 -4.46 -3.19 5.17
N ALA A 199 -5.51 -2.59 5.72
CA ALA A 199 -5.58 -1.17 5.99
C ALA A 199 -5.20 -0.88 7.46
N PRO A 200 -4.35 0.13 7.74
CA PRO A 200 -4.15 0.61 9.09
C PRO A 200 -5.36 1.44 9.55
N VAL A 201 -5.88 1.13 10.73
CA VAL A 201 -6.95 1.85 11.40
C VAL A 201 -6.36 2.53 12.63
N ASP A 202 -6.34 3.87 12.62
CA ASP A 202 -5.90 4.70 13.74
C ASP A 202 -7.12 5.39 14.38
N PRO A 203 -7.51 5.06 15.62
CA PRO A 203 -8.66 5.66 16.28
C PRO A 203 -8.46 7.16 16.59
N THR A 204 -7.22 7.64 16.60
CA THR A 204 -6.89 9.04 16.85
C THR A 204 -6.92 9.90 15.58
N SER A 205 -6.93 9.27 14.39
CA SER A 205 -6.86 9.93 13.09
C SER A 205 -5.61 10.80 12.85
N ARG A 206 -4.54 10.57 13.64
CA ARG A 206 -3.28 11.33 13.59
C ARG A 206 -2.25 10.71 12.64
N LEU A 207 -2.26 9.38 12.49
CA LEU A 207 -1.28 8.63 11.70
C LEU A 207 -1.22 9.13 10.26
N TYR A 208 -2.36 9.28 9.60
CA TYR A 208 -2.41 9.66 8.20
C TYR A 208 -1.86 11.08 7.96
N PRO A 209 -2.32 12.13 8.67
CA PRO A 209 -1.71 13.46 8.58
C PRO A 209 -0.20 13.48 8.83
N PHE A 210 0.27 12.74 9.85
CA PHE A 210 1.71 12.62 10.14
C PHE A 210 2.47 12.01 8.96
N CYS A 211 1.97 10.90 8.41
CA CYS A 211 2.58 10.21 7.30
C CYS A 211 2.63 11.05 6.02
N GLU A 212 1.56 11.81 5.72
CA GLU A 212 1.55 12.73 4.58
C GLU A 212 2.52 13.90 4.77
N ALA A 213 2.55 14.52 5.94
CA ALA A 213 3.47 15.62 6.22
C ALA A 213 4.94 15.18 6.11
N LEU A 214 5.26 14.00 6.65
CA LEU A 214 6.60 13.42 6.55
C LEU A 214 6.96 13.10 5.09
N ARG A 215 6.06 12.47 4.33
CA ARG A 215 6.25 12.22 2.89
C ARG A 215 6.47 13.52 2.11
N GLU A 216 5.70 14.56 2.41
CA GLU A 216 5.82 15.87 1.78
C GLU A 216 7.18 16.50 2.03
N LYS A 217 7.72 16.43 3.25
CA LYS A 217 9.07 16.93 3.56
C LYS A 217 10.16 16.28 2.70
N PHE A 218 10.08 14.95 2.50
CA PHE A 218 11.01 14.25 1.59
C PHE A 218 10.81 14.59 0.10
N GLN A 219 9.59 14.93 -0.30
CA GLN A 219 9.31 15.41 -1.66
C GLN A 219 9.83 16.84 -1.88
N GLU A 220 9.64 17.74 -0.91
CA GLU A 220 10.16 19.12 -0.92
C GLU A 220 11.68 19.15 -0.97
N ALA A 221 12.35 18.27 -0.20
CA ALA A 221 13.79 18.12 -0.23
C ALA A 221 14.34 17.38 -1.47
N GLY A 222 13.46 16.95 -2.40
CA GLY A 222 13.86 16.32 -3.66
C GLY A 222 14.35 14.87 -3.55
N PHE A 223 14.11 14.20 -2.43
CA PHE A 223 14.46 12.78 -2.25
C PHE A 223 13.37 11.84 -2.79
N MET A 224 12.11 12.29 -2.83
CA MET A 224 10.96 11.54 -3.36
C MET A 224 10.29 12.26 -4.53
N GLN A 225 9.86 11.51 -5.54
CA GLN A 225 9.10 12.06 -6.65
C GLN A 225 7.63 12.27 -6.26
N LYS A 226 7.08 13.46 -6.59
CA LYS A 226 5.65 13.69 -6.54
C LYS A 226 4.97 12.88 -7.64
N GLU A 227 4.01 12.05 -7.25
CA GLU A 227 3.17 11.32 -8.19
C GLU A 227 1.87 12.09 -8.39
N TYR A 228 1.39 12.17 -9.62
CA TYR A 228 0.12 12.84 -9.95
C TYR A 228 -0.94 11.82 -10.33
N GLN A 229 -2.20 12.20 -10.16
CA GLN A 229 -3.32 11.35 -10.57
C GLN A 229 -3.27 11.13 -12.09
N ARG A 230 -3.66 9.93 -12.53
CA ARG A 230 -3.65 9.60 -13.96
C ARG A 230 -4.58 10.55 -14.70
N GLY A 231 -4.05 11.30 -15.67
CA GLY A 231 -4.82 12.30 -16.43
C GLY A 231 -4.84 13.70 -15.80
N SER A 232 -4.14 13.94 -14.69
CA SER A 232 -3.97 15.27 -14.11
C SER A 232 -2.49 15.59 -13.94
N ALA A 233 -2.07 16.78 -14.38
CA ALA A 233 -0.73 17.32 -14.12
C ALA A 233 -0.68 18.20 -12.85
N THR A 234 -1.84 18.50 -12.25
CA THR A 234 -1.97 19.47 -11.16
C THR A 234 -2.36 18.82 -9.83
N LYS A 235 -3.05 17.67 -9.86
CA LYS A 235 -3.53 17.00 -8.65
C LYS A 235 -2.57 15.90 -8.21
N PRO A 236 -1.84 16.07 -7.09
CA PRO A 236 -0.96 15.04 -6.57
C PRO A 236 -1.78 13.81 -6.11
N ARG A 237 -1.16 12.64 -6.17
CA ARG A 237 -1.71 11.38 -5.68
C ARG A 237 -1.57 11.35 -4.16
N SER A 238 -2.70 11.29 -3.47
CA SER A 238 -2.76 11.09 -2.02
C SER A 238 -2.01 9.84 -1.60
N LEU A 239 -1.48 9.84 -0.39
CA LEU A 239 -0.87 8.64 0.18
C LEU A 239 -1.93 7.55 0.38
N LEU A 240 -1.60 6.31 0.03
CA LEU A 240 -2.40 5.14 0.38
C LEU A 240 -1.62 4.32 1.40
N LEU A 241 -1.89 4.54 2.69
CA LEU A 241 -1.30 3.74 3.75
C LEU A 241 -1.88 2.33 3.71
N HIS A 242 -1.01 1.35 3.58
CA HIS A 242 -1.40 -0.06 3.59
C HIS A 242 -0.23 -0.97 3.97
N ALA A 243 -0.55 -2.10 4.59
CA ALA A 243 0.38 -3.19 4.81
C ALA A 243 0.16 -4.25 3.72
N THR A 244 1.14 -4.44 2.83
CA THR A 244 1.02 -5.48 1.80
C THR A 244 1.06 -6.85 2.46
N ILE A 245 0.09 -7.72 2.13
CA ILE A 245 0.03 -9.11 2.60
C ILE A 245 0.54 -10.06 1.52
N ALA A 246 0.16 -9.85 0.27
CA ALA A 246 0.63 -10.63 -0.87
C ALA A 246 0.91 -9.73 -2.07
N ASN A 247 1.95 -10.05 -2.83
CA ASN A 247 2.30 -9.37 -4.07
C ASN A 247 2.90 -10.35 -5.09
N THR A 248 2.24 -10.43 -6.24
CA THR A 248 2.57 -11.33 -7.34
C THR A 248 3.89 -11.03 -8.04
N ILE A 249 4.50 -9.86 -7.80
CA ILE A 249 5.83 -9.53 -8.34
C ILE A 249 6.92 -10.47 -7.80
N TYR A 250 6.70 -11.09 -6.64
CA TYR A 250 7.66 -11.98 -5.99
C TYR A 250 7.62 -13.41 -6.53
N ILE A 251 6.57 -13.76 -7.29
CA ILE A 251 6.46 -15.07 -7.93
C ILE A 251 7.54 -15.17 -9.02
N ARG A 252 8.61 -15.91 -8.74
CA ARG A 252 9.70 -16.13 -9.69
C ARG A 252 9.29 -17.16 -10.75
N GLY A 253 9.76 -16.97 -11.98
CA GLY A 253 10.05 -18.09 -12.87
C GLY A 253 8.90 -18.79 -13.61
N ARG A 254 7.90 -18.10 -14.18
CA ARG A 254 7.13 -18.72 -15.28
C ARG A 254 8.00 -18.78 -16.54
N LYS A 255 8.88 -19.77 -16.63
CA LYS A 255 9.46 -20.20 -17.91
C LYS A 255 8.29 -20.50 -18.85
N ARG A 256 8.29 -19.86 -20.02
CA ARG A 256 7.29 -20.07 -21.05
C ARG A 256 7.46 -21.49 -21.60
N ASN A 257 6.73 -22.45 -21.04
CA ASN A 257 6.53 -23.74 -21.70
C ASN A 257 5.58 -23.55 -22.88
N THR A 258 6.07 -22.91 -23.95
CA THR A 258 5.58 -23.04 -25.32
C THR A 258 6.67 -22.57 -26.28
N GLY A 259 7.13 -23.49 -27.13
CA GLY A 259 8.10 -23.26 -28.19
C GLY A 259 7.53 -22.45 -29.36
N GLY A 260 7.20 -21.17 -29.14
CA GLY A 260 6.78 -20.26 -30.21
C GLY A 260 7.78 -19.13 -30.44
N HIS A 261 8.59 -19.18 -31.49
CA HIS A 261 9.41 -18.05 -31.93
C HIS A 261 8.54 -16.80 -32.12
N GLY A 262 8.55 -15.91 -31.14
CA GLY A 262 7.79 -14.66 -31.14
C GLY A 262 8.54 -13.64 -30.30
N LYS A 263 9.32 -12.78 -30.98
CA LYS A 263 9.97 -11.62 -30.37
C LYS A 263 8.90 -10.70 -29.76
N GLY A 264 9.03 -10.37 -28.47
CA GLY A 264 8.49 -9.12 -27.93
C GLY A 264 7.33 -9.17 -26.92
N ARG A 265 6.79 -10.32 -26.51
CA ARG A 265 5.76 -10.32 -25.45
C ARG A 265 6.42 -10.24 -24.06
N ARG A 266 6.19 -9.11 -23.37
CA ARG A 266 6.51 -8.93 -21.94
C ARG A 266 5.94 -10.12 -21.14
N PRO A 267 6.65 -10.63 -20.11
CA PRO A 267 6.09 -11.67 -19.26
C PRO A 267 4.77 -11.17 -18.67
N SER A 268 3.68 -11.91 -18.87
CA SER A 268 2.38 -11.59 -18.25
C SER A 268 2.53 -11.73 -16.74
N GLN A 269 2.44 -10.63 -16.02
CA GLN A 269 2.39 -10.62 -14.54
C GLN A 269 1.25 -11.53 -14.08
N TYR A 270 1.48 -12.30 -13.02
CA TYR A 270 0.44 -13.18 -12.46
C TYR A 270 -0.68 -12.32 -11.86
N THR A 271 -1.92 -12.62 -12.24
CA THR A 271 -3.13 -11.97 -11.72
C THR A 271 -4.12 -13.04 -11.30
N PHE A 272 -4.94 -12.76 -10.29
CA PHE A 272 -5.99 -13.66 -9.83
C PHE A 272 -7.28 -12.89 -9.49
N ASP A 273 -8.42 -13.59 -9.50
CA ASP A 273 -9.68 -13.02 -9.01
C ASP A 273 -9.73 -13.16 -7.49
N ALA A 274 -9.69 -12.03 -6.80
CA ALA A 274 -9.69 -11.93 -5.35
C ALA A 274 -11.06 -11.57 -4.76
N ARG A 275 -12.15 -11.54 -5.55
CA ARG A 275 -13.47 -11.11 -5.05
C ARG A 275 -13.94 -11.94 -3.85
N ASP A 276 -13.88 -13.27 -3.96
CA ASP A 276 -14.37 -14.17 -2.92
C ASP A 276 -13.55 -14.04 -1.63
N ILE A 277 -12.21 -14.02 -1.74
CA ILE A 277 -11.34 -13.86 -0.57
C ILE A 277 -11.43 -12.46 0.05
N VAL A 278 -11.52 -11.39 -0.76
CA VAL A 278 -11.73 -10.03 -0.24
C VAL A 278 -13.07 -9.92 0.48
N PHE A 279 -14.14 -10.47 -0.10
CA PHE A 279 -15.46 -10.49 0.53
C PHE A 279 -15.45 -11.25 1.86
N HIS A 280 -14.77 -12.41 1.90
CA HIS A 280 -14.63 -13.20 3.12
C HIS A 280 -13.98 -12.41 4.27
N TYR A 281 -12.88 -11.70 4.00
CA TYR A 281 -12.16 -10.91 5.01
C TYR A 281 -12.82 -9.57 5.35
N ARG A 282 -13.68 -9.04 4.46
CA ARG A 282 -14.49 -7.85 4.75
C ARG A 282 -15.61 -8.15 5.75
N ASN A 283 -16.23 -9.33 5.66
CA ASN A 283 -17.32 -9.79 6.52
C ASN A 283 -16.93 -11.09 7.23
N PHE A 284 -15.89 -11.01 8.06
CA PHE A 284 -15.27 -12.18 8.65
C PHE A 284 -15.97 -12.62 9.93
N TYR A 285 -16.33 -11.67 10.79
CA TYR A 285 -16.99 -11.95 12.07
C TYR A 285 -18.50 -11.78 11.97
N LEU A 286 -19.23 -12.50 12.83
CA LEU A 286 -20.69 -12.42 12.95
C LEU A 286 -21.13 -11.41 14.03
N ASP A 287 -20.23 -11.06 14.93
CA ASP A 287 -20.46 -10.24 16.11
C ASP A 287 -19.60 -8.97 16.12
N SER A 288 -20.09 -7.93 16.80
CA SER A 288 -19.41 -6.64 16.95
C SER A 288 -18.09 -6.72 17.70
N ASP A 289 -17.99 -7.67 18.61
CA ASP A 289 -16.79 -7.90 19.43
C ASP A 289 -15.71 -8.65 18.65
N ARG A 290 -16.07 -9.17 17.47
CA ARG A 290 -15.20 -9.87 16.51
C ARG A 290 -14.55 -11.09 17.15
N THR A 291 -15.38 -11.92 17.76
CA THR A 291 -14.99 -13.14 18.48
C THR A 291 -15.43 -14.42 17.76
N VAL A 292 -16.51 -14.35 16.98
CA VAL A 292 -17.11 -15.49 16.28
C VAL A 292 -16.90 -15.34 14.77
N ALA A 293 -16.00 -16.13 14.20
CA ALA A 293 -15.78 -16.18 12.76
C ALA A 293 -16.97 -16.83 12.03
N ARG A 294 -17.40 -16.25 10.91
CA ARG A 294 -18.47 -16.78 10.05
C ARG A 294 -18.12 -18.14 9.45
N SER A 295 -16.89 -18.27 8.97
CA SER A 295 -16.31 -19.47 8.38
C SER A 295 -14.79 -19.31 8.36
N SER A 296 -14.06 -20.41 8.46
CA SER A 296 -12.60 -20.42 8.22
C SER A 296 -12.23 -20.59 6.74
N ALA A 297 -13.16 -21.11 5.92
CA ALA A 297 -12.96 -21.35 4.50
C ALA A 297 -13.59 -20.24 3.65
N VAL A 298 -12.86 -19.85 2.60
CA VAL A 298 -13.37 -18.97 1.55
C VAL A 298 -14.19 -19.80 0.57
N THR A 299 -15.50 -19.57 0.53
CA THR A 299 -16.41 -20.21 -0.44
C THR A 299 -16.21 -19.57 -1.81
N THR A 300 -15.89 -20.37 -2.84
CA THR A 300 -15.83 -19.85 -4.20
C THR A 300 -17.21 -19.91 -4.85
N SER A 301 -17.52 -18.93 -5.70
CA SER A 301 -18.82 -18.91 -6.41
C SER A 301 -19.06 -20.14 -7.32
N GLY A 302 -18.07 -21.00 -7.51
CA GLY A 302 -18.17 -22.26 -8.27
C GLY A 302 -18.56 -23.49 -7.45
N ASP A 303 -18.52 -23.43 -6.11
CA ASP A 303 -18.76 -24.59 -5.23
C ASP A 303 -20.26 -24.89 -4.99
N ASN A 304 -21.16 -24.02 -5.47
CA ASN A 304 -22.62 -24.12 -5.27
C ASN A 304 -23.38 -24.82 -6.42
N TYR A 305 -22.71 -25.50 -7.36
CA TYR A 305 -23.39 -26.36 -8.34
C TYR A 305 -23.43 -27.81 -7.84
N THR A 306 -24.19 -28.04 -6.76
CA THR A 306 -24.80 -29.35 -6.51
C THR A 306 -26.31 -29.19 -6.61
N ASP A 307 -26.80 -29.56 -7.80
CA ASP A 307 -28.09 -30.19 -8.06
C ASP A 307 -29.32 -29.62 -7.32
N ARG A 308 -29.94 -28.60 -7.92
CA ARG A 308 -31.38 -28.41 -7.85
C ARG A 308 -31.90 -28.00 -9.21
N ASP A 309 -32.62 -28.93 -9.82
CA ASP A 309 -33.36 -28.80 -11.05
C ASP A 309 -34.20 -27.51 -11.16
N GLY A 310 -34.19 -26.96 -12.38
CA GLY A 310 -35.39 -26.41 -13.02
C GLY A 310 -35.65 -24.92 -12.87
N ALA A 311 -35.12 -24.11 -13.79
CA ALA A 311 -35.93 -23.27 -14.71
C ALA A 311 -35.02 -22.35 -15.54
N GLU A 312 -35.08 -22.54 -16.86
CA GLU A 312 -34.48 -21.67 -17.86
C GLU A 312 -35.09 -20.26 -17.83
N SER A 313 -34.26 -19.24 -17.97
CA SER A 313 -34.66 -17.94 -18.53
C SER A 313 -33.44 -17.26 -19.12
N HIS A 314 -33.42 -17.21 -20.45
CA HIS A 314 -32.51 -16.42 -21.27
C HIS A 314 -32.85 -14.92 -21.15
N SER A 315 -31.83 -14.10 -20.88
CA SER A 315 -31.73 -12.76 -21.49
C SER A 315 -30.29 -12.27 -21.50
N GLU A 316 -29.84 -11.91 -22.69
CA GLU A 316 -28.60 -11.18 -22.97
C GLU A 316 -28.89 -9.69 -22.77
N ASP A 317 -28.10 -8.98 -21.96
CA ASP A 317 -27.76 -7.58 -22.22
C ASP A 317 -26.50 -7.14 -21.45
N GLU A 318 -25.64 -6.41 -22.15
CA GLU A 318 -24.41 -5.78 -21.67
C GLU A 318 -24.75 -4.41 -21.07
N GLY A 319 -24.43 -4.20 -19.80
CA GLY A 319 -24.63 -2.89 -19.19
C GLY A 319 -24.16 -2.82 -17.74
N ALA A 320 -23.55 -1.71 -17.39
CA ALA A 320 -22.91 -1.44 -16.11
C ALA A 320 -23.79 -1.68 -14.87
N SER A 321 -23.09 -1.96 -13.76
CA SER A 321 -23.58 -2.03 -12.37
C SER A 321 -24.13 -3.40 -11.98
N ALA A 322 -23.34 -4.14 -11.21
CA ALA A 322 -23.85 -5.26 -10.43
C ALA A 322 -25.03 -4.75 -9.57
N PRO A 323 -26.16 -5.47 -9.49
CA PRO A 323 -27.26 -5.08 -8.63
C PRO A 323 -26.77 -5.08 -7.17
N PRO A 324 -27.24 -4.15 -6.32
CA PRO A 324 -27.01 -4.25 -4.89
C PRO A 324 -27.77 -5.48 -4.41
N THR A 325 -27.06 -6.58 -4.14
CA THR A 325 -27.64 -7.65 -3.35
C THR A 325 -27.97 -7.05 -1.98
N SER A 326 -29.22 -7.23 -1.58
CA SER A 326 -29.90 -6.66 -0.41
C SER A 326 -29.33 -7.09 0.95
N ASP A 327 -28.02 -7.03 1.16
CA ASP A 327 -27.32 -7.48 2.37
C ASP A 327 -26.52 -6.37 3.08
N ASP A 328 -26.64 -5.10 2.64
CA ASP A 328 -26.10 -3.93 3.35
C ASP A 328 -26.89 -3.57 4.63
N THR A 329 -27.81 -4.43 5.07
CA THR A 329 -28.67 -4.19 6.24
C THR A 329 -28.00 -4.58 7.56
N TYR A 330 -26.90 -5.35 7.51
CA TYR A 330 -26.17 -5.78 8.72
C TYR A 330 -24.78 -5.14 8.81
N PRO A 331 -24.34 -4.77 10.02
CA PRO A 331 -22.99 -4.26 10.23
C PRO A 331 -21.93 -5.29 9.78
N SER A 332 -20.99 -4.81 8.98
CA SER A 332 -19.83 -5.58 8.52
C SER A 332 -18.74 -5.57 9.59
N TYR A 333 -18.28 -6.77 9.98
CA TYR A 333 -17.21 -6.94 10.96
C TYR A 333 -15.95 -7.53 10.30
N PRO A 334 -14.99 -6.66 9.90
CA PRO A 334 -13.84 -7.09 9.12
C PRO A 334 -12.85 -7.92 9.92
N PHE A 335 -12.10 -8.77 9.22
CA PHE A 335 -10.98 -9.50 9.78
C PHE A 335 -9.94 -8.55 10.35
N ILE A 336 -9.25 -8.98 11.40
CA ILE A 336 -8.18 -8.20 12.02
C ILE A 336 -6.90 -9.00 12.02
N TRP A 337 -5.91 -8.47 11.34
CA TRP A 337 -4.59 -9.04 11.23
C TRP A 337 -3.82 -8.91 12.54
N ALA A 338 -3.93 -7.76 13.18
CA ALA A 338 -3.41 -7.51 14.52
C ALA A 338 -4.05 -6.24 15.11
N ARG A 339 -4.23 -6.23 16.44
CA ARG A 339 -4.80 -5.11 17.21
C ARG A 339 -3.72 -4.44 18.05
N ASN A 340 -3.97 -3.17 18.39
CA ASN A 340 -3.19 -2.40 19.35
C ASN A 340 -1.69 -2.37 19.02
N LEU A 341 -1.36 -2.22 17.75
CA LEU A 341 0.02 -2.17 17.26
C LEU A 341 0.62 -0.81 17.57
N PRO A 342 1.64 -0.73 18.45
CA PRO A 342 2.39 0.50 18.60
C PRO A 342 3.24 0.75 17.35
N ILE A 343 3.19 1.95 16.79
CA ILE A 343 4.18 2.38 15.79
C ILE A 343 5.33 3.03 16.54
N GLU A 344 6.45 2.32 16.57
CA GLU A 344 7.60 2.67 17.41
C GLU A 344 8.62 3.55 16.70
N SER A 345 8.72 3.45 15.37
CA SER A 345 9.77 4.12 14.62
C SER A 345 9.41 4.45 13.17
N VAL A 346 10.22 5.33 12.58
CA VAL A 346 10.29 5.61 11.14
C VAL A 346 11.64 5.12 10.63
N CYS A 347 11.66 4.42 9.50
CA CYS A 347 12.90 3.90 8.92
C CYS A 347 13.09 4.30 7.45
N ILE A 348 14.35 4.50 7.07
CA ILE A 348 14.79 4.42 5.67
C ILE A 348 15.39 3.03 5.48
N CYS A 349 14.84 2.28 4.53
CA CYS A 349 15.22 0.89 4.26
C CYS A 349 15.76 0.71 2.85
N GLU A 350 16.76 -0.16 2.68
CA GLU A 350 17.20 -0.66 1.37
C GLU A 350 16.09 -1.46 0.69
N MET A 351 15.96 -1.30 -0.63
CA MET A 351 15.08 -2.14 -1.45
C MET A 351 15.58 -3.59 -1.47
N GLY A 352 14.65 -4.54 -1.38
CA GLY A 352 14.93 -5.97 -1.38
C GLY A 352 15.17 -6.51 0.04
N ALA A 353 14.17 -7.20 0.59
CA ALA A 353 14.34 -7.91 1.85
C ALA A 353 15.37 -9.04 1.71
N LYS A 354 16.14 -9.26 2.76
CA LYS A 354 17.16 -10.32 2.82
C LYS A 354 16.60 -11.49 3.60
N LYS A 355 16.88 -12.71 3.13
CA LYS A 355 16.59 -13.94 3.88
C LYS A 355 17.46 -13.98 5.12
N LEU A 356 16.84 -14.34 6.23
CA LEU A 356 17.52 -14.53 7.49
C LEU A 356 17.91 -16.00 7.63
N ASP A 357 19.07 -16.24 8.22
CA ASP A 357 19.49 -17.58 8.61
C ASP A 357 18.73 -17.98 9.88
N PRO A 358 17.85 -19.01 9.83
CA PRO A 358 16.99 -19.37 10.95
C PRO A 358 17.78 -19.85 12.19
N ASP A 359 19.02 -20.30 12.00
CA ASP A 359 19.85 -20.88 13.07
C ASP A 359 20.91 -19.88 13.59
N ALA A 360 20.95 -18.65 13.04
CA ALA A 360 21.96 -17.66 13.39
C ALA A 360 21.69 -16.90 14.70
N ASP A 361 20.48 -16.95 15.25
CA ASP A 361 20.12 -16.30 16.51
C ASP A 361 19.58 -17.27 17.57
N GLU A 362 20.10 -17.17 18.79
CA GLU A 362 19.75 -18.09 19.88
C GLU A 362 18.27 -18.01 20.30
N ASN A 363 17.62 -16.87 20.04
CA ASN A 363 16.21 -16.65 20.38
C ASN A 363 15.23 -17.11 19.28
N GLY A 364 15.73 -17.61 18.14
CA GLY A 364 14.93 -18.09 17.01
C GLY A 364 14.11 -17.00 16.29
N MET A 365 14.45 -15.72 16.47
CA MET A 365 13.71 -14.61 15.89
C MET A 365 13.85 -14.57 14.36
N ASN A 366 14.99 -14.98 13.82
CA ASN A 366 15.21 -15.07 12.38
C ASN A 366 14.30 -16.11 11.73
N ALA A 367 14.10 -17.26 12.37
CA ALA A 367 13.20 -18.30 11.89
C ALA A 367 11.75 -17.81 11.81
N ARG A 368 11.34 -16.98 12.78
CA ARG A 368 10.01 -16.36 12.85
C ARG A 368 9.82 -15.27 11.79
N LEU A 369 10.77 -14.35 11.68
CA LEU A 369 10.74 -13.23 10.74
C LEU A 369 10.88 -13.69 9.27
N LYS A 370 11.72 -14.69 9.01
CA LYS A 370 12.12 -15.27 7.71
C LYS A 370 12.89 -14.34 6.79
N GLU A 371 12.37 -13.14 6.56
CA GLU A 371 13.03 -12.09 5.78
C GLU A 371 12.87 -10.75 6.48
N LYS A 372 13.86 -9.86 6.32
CA LYS A 372 13.83 -8.50 6.88
C LYS A 372 14.46 -7.50 5.91
N TYR A 373 13.96 -6.27 5.93
CA TYR A 373 14.61 -5.15 5.24
C TYR A 373 15.78 -4.60 6.07
N ALA A 374 16.87 -4.23 5.39
CA ALA A 374 17.96 -3.52 6.04
C ALA A 374 17.58 -2.05 6.23
N ALA A 375 17.34 -1.65 7.48
CA ALA A 375 17.17 -0.24 7.84
C ALA A 375 18.56 0.43 7.87
N VAL A 376 18.76 1.45 7.05
CA VAL A 376 19.99 2.25 6.99
C VAL A 376 19.92 3.49 7.89
N ALA A 377 18.70 3.88 8.28
CA ALA A 377 18.45 4.77 9.40
C ALA A 377 17.09 4.47 10.03
N GLU A 378 17.01 4.72 11.33
CA GLU A 378 15.81 4.55 12.15
C GLU A 378 15.73 5.72 13.13
N ARG A 379 14.51 6.22 13.35
CA ARG A 379 14.22 7.21 14.39
C ARG A 379 13.00 6.79 15.19
N SER A 380 13.14 6.76 16.51
CA SER A 380 12.04 6.43 17.42
C SER A 380 10.97 7.52 17.40
N LEU A 381 9.71 7.08 17.41
CA LEU A 381 8.51 7.88 17.65
C LEU A 381 8.02 7.79 19.10
N THR A 382 8.61 6.90 19.89
CA THR A 382 8.28 6.76 21.32
C THR A 382 9.20 7.63 22.17
N PRO A 383 8.67 8.48 23.06
CA PRO A 383 9.49 9.20 24.02
C PRO A 383 10.14 8.19 24.99
N GLY A 384 11.47 8.09 25.01
CA GLY A 384 12.19 7.42 26.11
C GLY A 384 12.85 6.06 25.83
N ARG A 385 12.87 5.53 24.60
CA ARG A 385 13.83 4.47 24.21
C ARG A 385 14.98 5.05 23.39
N GLY A 386 15.73 5.98 23.99
CA GLY A 386 17.06 6.32 23.51
C GLY A 386 18.02 5.21 23.95
N ASN A 387 18.84 4.72 23.01
CA ASN A 387 19.87 3.71 23.23
C ASN A 387 20.59 3.91 24.58
N CYS A 388 20.46 2.93 25.47
CA CYS A 388 21.49 2.63 26.47
C CYS A 388 22.55 1.73 25.82
#